data_AF-A0A6G1YMR0-F1
#
_entry.id   AF-A0A6G1YMR0-F1
#
_cell.length_a   1.000
_cell.length_b   1.000
_cell.length_c   1.000
_cell.angle_alpha   90.00
_cell.angle_beta   90.00
_cell.angle_gamma   90.00
#
_symmetry.space_group_name_H-M   'P 1'
#
loop_
_entity.id
_entity.type
_entity.pdbx_description
1 polymer ?
#
loop_
_entity_poly.entity_id
_entity_poly.type
_entity_poly.pdbx_seq_one_letter_code
_entity_poly.pdbx_strand_id
1 'polypeptide(L)' 'MSSDYERDIAKMLVEKNERLEKLKINPERNSLRIRLLMGEIEALQALFENYNLGMIYFRRARGGRAGLRD' A
#
# COMPACT_ATOMS: atom_id res chain seq x y z
N MET A 1 -15.61 -0.05 7.20
CA MET A 1 -14.86 1.21 7.23
C MET A 1 -13.39 0.88 6.96
N SER A 2 -12.78 1.48 5.95
CA SER A 2 -11.35 1.39 5.68
C SER A 2 -10.62 2.35 6.61
N SER A 3 -9.55 1.89 7.26
CA SER A 3 -8.74 2.71 8.18
C SER A 3 -8.08 3.89 7.46
N ASP A 4 -7.73 4.93 8.21
CA ASP A 4 -7.08 6.12 7.64
C ASP A 4 -5.79 5.75 6.90
N TYR A 5 -5.03 4.79 7.46
CA TYR A 5 -3.85 4.19 6.82
C TYR A 5 -4.14 3.61 5.43
N GLU A 6 -5.19 2.78 5.31
CA GLU A 6 -5.56 2.16 4.03
C GLU A 6 -5.99 3.22 3.00
N ARG A 7 -6.74 4.24 3.43
CA ARG A 7 -7.18 5.33 2.55
C ARG A 7 -6.01 6.17 2.05
N ASP A 8 -5.05 6.47 2.92
CA ASP A 8 -3.89 7.26 2.57
C ASP A 8 -2.96 6.52 1.61
N ILE A 9 -2.71 5.22 1.84
CA ILE A 9 -1.93 4.41 0.90
C ILE A 9 -2.64 4.29 -0.45
N ALA A 10 -3.96 4.07 -0.46
CA ALA A 10 -4.73 4.01 -1.69
C ALA A 10 -4.63 5.33 -2.48
N LYS A 11 -4.72 6.47 -1.80
CA LYS A 11 -4.54 7.79 -2.41
C LYS A 11 -3.14 7.95 -3.01
N MET A 12 -2.08 7.59 -2.26
CA MET A 12 -0.70 7.65 -2.76
C MET A 12 -0.47 6.74 -3.97
N LEU A 13 -1.09 5.56 -3.98
CA LEU A 13 -1.03 4.64 -5.11
C LEU A 13 -1.68 5.24 -6.37
N VAL A 14 -2.85 5.87 -6.23
CA VAL A 14 -3.52 6.54 -7.35
C VAL A 14 -2.61 7.64 -7.92
N GLU A 15 -2.12 8.54 -7.07
CA GLU A 15 -1.27 9.67 -7.50
C GLU A 15 0.02 9.21 -8.19
N LYS A 16 0.67 8.16 -7.66
CA LYS A 16 1.90 7.62 -8.24
C LYS A 16 1.66 6.88 -9.55
N ASN A 17 0.55 6.14 -9.68
CA ASN A 17 0.20 5.49 -10.93
C ASN A 17 -0.12 6.51 -12.03
N GLU A 18 -0.88 7.57 -11.73
CA GLU A 18 -1.12 8.66 -12.68
C GLU A 18 0.18 9.33 -13.13
N ARG A 19 1.12 9.53 -12.19
CA ARG A 19 2.44 10.07 -12.52
C ARG A 19 3.26 9.12 -13.39
N LEU A 20 3.17 7.81 -13.15
CA LEU A 20 3.85 6.80 -13.94
C LEU A 20 3.35 6.81 -15.39
N GLU A 21 2.04 6.87 -15.58
CA GLU A 21 1.44 6.96 -16.92
C GLU A 21 1.90 8.20 -17.68
N LYS A 22 2.04 9.35 -17.00
CA LYS A 22 2.61 10.56 -17.62
C LYS A 22 4.07 10.39 -18.04
N LEU A 23 4.89 9.70 -17.25
CA LEU A 23 6.31 9.47 -17.57
C LEU A 23 6.49 8.47 -18.71
N LYS A 24 5.58 7.50 -18.85
CA LYS A 24 5.59 6.51 -19.94
C LYS A 24 5.35 7.12 -21.33
N ILE A 25 4.88 8.38 -21.42
CA ILE A 25 4.75 9.10 -22.70
C ILE A 25 6.12 9.30 -23.36
N ASN A 26 7.20 9.46 -22.59
CA ASN A 26 8.57 9.57 -23.12
C ASN A 26 9.53 8.72 -22.26
N PRO A 27 9.55 7.40 -22.47
CA PRO A 27 10.21 6.46 -21.57
C PRO A 27 11.74 6.55 -21.65
N GLU A 28 12.30 6.85 -22.82
CA GLU A 28 13.75 7.01 -23.01
C GLU A 28 14.34 8.12 -22.14
N ARG A 29 13.65 9.27 -22.05
CA ARG A 29 14.08 10.40 -21.21
C ARG A 29 13.82 10.20 -19.73
N ASN A 30 12.95 9.25 -19.37
CA ASN A 30 12.45 9.08 -18.00
C ASN A 30 12.76 7.70 -17.41
N SER A 31 13.58 6.88 -18.05
CA SER A 31 13.80 5.46 -17.71
C SER A 31 14.16 5.23 -16.24
N LEU A 32 15.08 6.04 -15.68
CA LEU A 32 15.43 5.97 -14.26
C LEU A 32 14.24 6.34 -13.36
N ARG A 33 13.51 7.39 -13.71
CA ARG A 33 12.39 7.89 -12.90
C ARG A 33 11.19 6.95 -12.92
N ILE A 34 10.96 6.29 -14.05
CA ILE A 34 9.99 5.21 -14.21
C ILE A 34 10.37 4.05 -13.28
N ARG A 35 11.62 3.59 -13.31
CA ARG A 35 12.09 2.49 -12.46
C ARG A 35 11.92 2.79 -10.97
N LEU A 36 12.33 3.99 -10.53
CA LEU A 36 12.18 4.42 -9.14
C LEU A 36 10.71 4.46 -8.73
N LEU A 37 9.85 5.06 -9.56
CA LEU A 37 8.43 5.20 -9.27
C LEU A 37 7.71 3.84 -9.23
N MET A 38 8.11 2.89 -10.08
CA MET A 38 7.62 1.51 -10.02
C MET A 38 8.00 0.84 -8.69
N GLY A 39 9.24 0.99 -8.23
CA GLY A 39 9.66 0.45 -6.92
C GLY A 39 8.92 1.09 -5.74
N GLU A 40 8.62 2.39 -5.81
CA GLU A 40 7.79 3.07 -4.80
C GLU A 40 6.35 2.54 -4.78
N ILE A 41 5.77 2.25 -5.95
CA ILE A 41 4.42 1.67 -6.07
C ILE A 41 4.41 0.26 -5.47
N GLU A 42 5.39 -0.57 -5.82
CA GLU A 42 5.53 -1.93 -5.28
C GLU A 42 5.66 -1.92 -3.75
N ALA A 43 6.49 -1.02 -3.21
CA ALA A 43 6.64 -0.86 -1.76
C ALA A 43 5.32 -0.47 -1.08
N LEU A 44 4.55 0.46 -1.66
CA LEU A 44 3.25 0.86 -1.12
C LEU A 44 2.21 -0.26 -1.19
N GLN A 45 2.20 -1.06 -2.26
CA GLN A 45 1.34 -2.24 -2.37
C GLN A 45 1.68 -3.27 -1.29
N ALA A 46 2.96 -3.56 -1.09
CA ALA A 46 3.41 -4.47 -0.04
C ALA A 46 3.02 -3.97 1.36
N LEU A 47 3.14 -2.67 1.63
CA LEU A 47 2.72 -2.06 2.91
C LEU A 47 1.21 -2.18 3.15
N PHE A 48 0.40 -2.02 2.10
CA PHE A 48 -1.04 -2.20 2.16
C PHE A 48 -1.43 -3.65 2.44
N GLU A 49 -0.82 -4.59 1.71
CA GLU A 49 -1.07 -6.02 1.88
C GLU A 49 -0.64 -6.52 3.25
N ASN A 50 0.55 -6.14 3.72
CA ASN A 50 1.06 -6.53 5.04
C ASN A 50 0.17 -6.04 6.17
N TYR A 51 -0.32 -4.80 6.08
CA TYR A 51 -1.28 -4.27 7.05
C TYR A 51 -2.58 -5.08 7.07
N ASN A 52 -3.14 -5.36 5.89
CA ASN A 52 -4.36 -6.13 5.77
C ASN A 52 -4.21 -7.56 6.30
N LEU A 53 -3.10 -8.22 5.97
CA LEU A 53 -2.75 -9.53 6.52
C LEU A 53 -2.64 -9.47 8.04
N GLY A 54 -1.87 -8.53 8.59
CA GLY A 54 -1.72 -8.34 10.03
C GLY A 54 -3.07 -8.15 10.74
N MET A 55 -3.96 -7.35 10.15
CA MET A 55 -5.30 -7.12 10.67
C MET A 55 -6.20 -8.36 10.58
N ILE A 56 -6.08 -9.17 9.52
CA ILE A 56 -6.78 -10.47 9.41
C ILE A 56 -6.30 -11.41 10.53
N TYR A 57 -4.98 -11.53 10.73
CA TYR A 57 -4.41 -12.34 11.80
C TYR A 57 -4.86 -11.87 13.17
N PHE A 58 -4.80 -10.56 13.44
CA PHE A 58 -5.26 -9.98 14.70
C PHE A 58 -6.75 -10.26 14.97
N ARG A 59 -7.61 -10.09 13.96
CA ARG A 59 -9.05 -10.41 14.08
C ARG A 59 -9.32 -11.90 14.25
N ARG A 60 -8.55 -12.77 13.57
CA ARG A 60 -8.71 -14.23 13.62
C ARG A 60 -8.16 -14.82 14.90
N ALA A 61 -7.19 -14.18 15.53
CA ALA A 61 -6.70 -14.50 16.87
C ALA A 61 -7.78 -14.21 17.93
N ARG A 62 -8.88 -14.98 17.91
CA ARG A 62 -9.91 -15.09 18.94
C ARG A 62 -9.36 -15.72 20.24
N GLY A 63 -8.19 -15.27 20.68
CA GLY A 63 -7.53 -15.66 21.93
C GLY A 63 -6.96 -14.47 22.71
N GLY A 64 -6.67 -13.32 22.07
CA GLY A 64 -6.03 -12.19 22.77
C GLY A 64 -6.94 -11.42 23.73
N ARG A 65 -8.26 -11.40 23.48
CA ARG A 65 -9.25 -10.73 24.35
C ARG A 65 -10.13 -11.70 25.14
N ALA A 66 -10.06 -13.00 24.87
CA ALA A 66 -10.80 -13.99 25.65
C ALA A 66 -10.27 -14.10 27.10
N GLY A 67 -9.02 -13.68 27.34
CA GLY A 67 -8.42 -13.57 28.68
C GLY A 67 -8.46 -12.17 29.31
N LEU A 68 -8.97 -11.16 28.61
CA LEU A 68 -9.24 -9.83 29.19
C LEU A 68 -10.72 -9.77 29.58
N ARG A 69 -11.09 -10.63 30.53
CA ARG A 69 -12.29 -10.44 31.33
C ARG A 69 -11.88 -9.56 32.51
N ASP A 70 -12.68 -8.54 32.82
CA ASP A 70 -12.65 -7.89 34.13
C ASP A 70 -12.80 -8.93 35.25
#